data_AF-A0AA43ILH0-F1
#
_entry.id   AF-A0AA43ILH0-F1
#
_cell.length_a   1.000
_cell.length_b   1.000
_cell.length_c   1.000
_cell.angle_alpha   90.00
_cell.angle_beta   90.00
_cell.angle_gamma   90.00
#
_symmetry.space_group_name_H-M   'P 1'
#
loop_
_entity.id
_entity.type
_entity.pdbx_description
1 polymer ?
#
loop_
_entity_poly.entity_id
_entity_poly.type
_entity_poly.pdbx_seq_one_letter_code
_entity_poly.pdbx_strand_id
1 'polypeptide(L)'
;YDTLYLALDYEMSKEGNETFRIGSRDVPLNKSIAVSLKPNKDYGQLNGTAIYRTFGNSRVYVGGEWHNGRIHFSTQEFGDFTIMKDSIGPGIIPISINRQAARFKIKDDLSGIASYEATIDGAWVLMTYDNKSNTIWSKLLDPAVPLKGMFELVVTDNAGNISRYSKMIL
;
A
#
# COMPACT_ATOMS: atom_id res chain seq x y z
N TYR A 1 7.25 -31.13 19.73
CA TYR A 1 7.08 -30.48 18.42
C TYR A 1 5.85 -31.10 17.79
N ASP A 2 4.87 -30.28 17.44
CA ASP A 2 3.68 -30.71 16.72
C ASP A 2 3.99 -30.78 15.22
N THR A 3 3.38 -31.71 14.50
CA THR A 3 3.63 -31.91 13.06
C THR A 3 2.74 -30.96 12.27
N LEU A 4 3.35 -29.98 11.59
CA LEU A 4 2.64 -29.11 10.68
C LEU A 4 2.42 -29.80 9.33
N TYR A 5 1.16 -30.08 8.98
CA TYR A 5 0.79 -30.49 7.64
C TYR A 5 0.53 -29.27 6.76
N LEU A 6 1.42 -29.01 5.80
CA LEU A 6 1.25 -27.92 4.84
C LEU A 6 0.45 -28.42 3.63
N ALA A 7 -0.78 -27.93 3.50
CA ALA A 7 -1.58 -28.12 2.30
C ALA A 7 -1.37 -26.96 1.32
N LEU A 8 -1.27 -27.26 0.03
CA LEU A 8 -1.22 -26.28 -1.05
C LEU A 8 -2.38 -26.56 -1.99
N ASP A 9 -3.08 -25.51 -2.40
CA ASP A 9 -4.18 -25.60 -3.36
C ASP A 9 -4.12 -24.45 -4.36
N TYR A 10 -4.75 -24.64 -5.51
CA TYR A 10 -4.80 -23.66 -6.58
C TYR A 10 -6.17 -23.67 -7.24
N GLU A 11 -6.75 -22.49 -7.38
CA GLU A 11 -8.04 -22.28 -8.03
C GLU A 11 -7.94 -21.11 -9.02
N MET A 12 -8.57 -21.26 -10.19
CA MET A 12 -8.77 -20.18 -11.15
C MET A 12 -10.26 -19.81 -11.16
N SER A 13 -10.58 -18.54 -10.88
CA SER A 13 -11.97 -18.07 -10.97
C SER A 13 -12.45 -17.99 -12.42
N LYS A 14 -13.77 -17.93 -12.64
CA LYS A 14 -14.35 -17.78 -13.98
C LYS A 14 -13.92 -16.48 -14.67
N GLU A 15 -13.61 -15.46 -13.87
CA GLU A 15 -13.11 -14.16 -14.29
C GLU A 15 -11.59 -14.15 -14.52
N GLY A 16 -10.92 -15.30 -14.36
CA GLY A 16 -9.49 -15.46 -14.61
C GLY A 16 -8.57 -14.91 -13.51
N ASN A 17 -9.05 -14.92 -12.25
CA ASN A 17 -8.21 -14.60 -11.10
C ASN A 17 -7.63 -15.87 -10.48
N GLU A 18 -6.31 -15.92 -10.34
CA GLU A 18 -5.63 -17.03 -9.66
C GLU A 18 -5.68 -16.87 -8.15
N THR A 19 -5.99 -17.95 -7.45
CA THR A 19 -5.93 -18.05 -6.00
C THR A 19 -5.06 -19.22 -5.60
N PHE A 20 -4.06 -18.95 -4.77
CA PHE A 20 -3.12 -19.93 -4.23
C PHE A 20 -3.34 -20.05 -2.73
N ARG A 21 -3.79 -21.23 -2.28
CA ARG A 21 -4.00 -21.50 -0.86
C ARG A 21 -2.74 -22.10 -0.27
N ILE A 22 -2.24 -21.52 0.81
CA ILE A 22 -1.06 -21.97 1.53
C ILE A 22 -1.47 -22.20 2.98
N GLY A 23 -1.59 -23.48 3.37
CA GLY A 23 -2.00 -23.89 4.71
C GLY A 23 -3.44 -23.50 5.07
N SER A 24 -3.82 -23.81 6.32
CA SER A 24 -5.07 -23.32 6.90
C SER A 24 -4.86 -22.00 7.62
N ARG A 25 -5.80 -21.06 7.46
CA ARG A 25 -5.78 -19.76 8.16
C ARG A 25 -5.84 -19.89 9.68
N ASP A 26 -6.37 -20.99 10.19
CA ASP A 26 -6.52 -21.24 11.63
C ASP A 26 -5.22 -21.69 12.30
N VAL A 27 -4.18 -21.95 11.51
CA VAL A 27 -2.86 -22.38 12.01
C VAL A 27 -1.92 -21.17 12.01
N PRO A 28 -1.51 -20.67 13.18
CA PRO A 28 -0.60 -19.53 13.25
C PRO A 28 0.83 -19.94 12.90
N LEU A 29 1.59 -19.00 12.34
CA LEU A 29 3.03 -19.13 12.15
C LEU A 29 3.76 -18.30 13.20
N ASN A 30 4.73 -18.91 13.88
CA ASN A 30 5.59 -18.20 14.83
C ASN A 30 6.63 -17.30 14.12
N LYS A 31 6.99 -17.63 12.88
CA LYS A 31 7.94 -16.86 12.06
C LYS A 31 7.41 -16.75 10.64
N SER A 32 7.83 -15.70 9.95
CA SER A 32 7.52 -15.55 8.53
C SER A 32 8.11 -16.69 7.71
N ILE A 33 7.36 -17.13 6.72
CA ILE A 33 7.82 -18.04 5.67
C ILE A 33 8.13 -17.25 4.41
N ALA A 34 9.16 -17.67 3.68
CA ALA A 34 9.45 -17.18 2.34
C ALA A 34 8.70 -18.06 1.33
N VAL A 35 8.00 -17.43 0.39
CA VAL A 35 7.22 -18.10 -0.65
C VAL A 35 7.76 -17.65 -2.00
N SER A 36 8.01 -18.62 -2.89
CA SER A 36 8.27 -18.37 -4.30
C SER A 36 7.13 -18.97 -5.11
N LEU A 37 6.30 -18.12 -5.71
CA LEU A 37 5.07 -18.50 -6.37
C LEU A 37 5.22 -18.32 -7.88
N LYS A 38 4.86 -19.35 -8.64
CA LYS A 38 4.82 -19.29 -10.11
C LYS A 38 3.36 -19.24 -10.55
N PRO A 39 2.90 -18.16 -11.20
CA PRO A 39 1.55 -18.10 -11.74
C PRO A 39 1.41 -19.03 -12.96
N ASN A 40 0.19 -19.51 -13.21
CA ASN A 40 -0.18 -20.13 -14.48
C ASN A 40 -0.70 -19.07 -15.47
N LYS A 41 -1.25 -17.96 -14.98
CA LYS A 41 -1.67 -16.82 -15.79
C LYS A 41 -0.47 -15.95 -16.18
N ASP A 42 -0.49 -15.46 -17.41
CA ASP A 42 0.40 -14.37 -17.81
C ASP A 42 -0.17 -13.02 -17.34
N TYR A 43 0.57 -12.33 -16.48
CA TYR A 43 0.22 -11.00 -15.97
C TYR A 43 0.75 -9.85 -16.86
N GLY A 44 1.44 -10.17 -17.96
CA GLY A 44 1.99 -9.20 -18.90
C GLY A 44 3.01 -8.27 -18.22
N GLN A 45 2.73 -6.97 -18.21
CA GLN A 45 3.59 -6.00 -17.52
C GLN A 45 3.44 -6.12 -16.00
N LEU A 46 4.52 -6.58 -15.37
CA LEU A 46 4.60 -6.87 -13.94
C LEU A 46 4.68 -5.62 -13.05
N ASN A 47 4.91 -4.43 -13.60
CA ASN A 47 4.89 -3.18 -12.84
C ASN A 47 3.50 -2.95 -12.21
N GLY A 48 3.49 -2.60 -10.92
CA GLY A 48 2.28 -2.45 -10.12
C GLY A 48 1.62 -3.78 -9.72
N THR A 49 2.20 -4.94 -10.07
CA THR A 49 1.67 -6.23 -9.61
C THR A 49 2.29 -6.65 -8.29
N ALA A 50 1.46 -7.17 -7.39
CA ALA A 50 1.87 -7.62 -6.07
C ALA A 50 1.00 -8.78 -5.59
N ILE A 51 1.46 -9.47 -4.54
CA ILE A 51 0.68 -10.45 -3.80
C ILE A 51 -0.27 -9.74 -2.84
N TYR A 52 -1.51 -10.22 -2.84
CA TYR A 52 -2.53 -9.86 -1.89
C TYR A 52 -3.01 -11.12 -1.19
N ARG A 53 -3.05 -11.08 0.14
CA ARG A 53 -3.76 -12.09 0.92
C ARG A 53 -5.24 -11.73 0.92
N THR A 54 -6.10 -12.68 0.59
CA THR A 54 -7.55 -12.45 0.52
C THR A 54 -8.25 -13.12 1.70
N PHE A 55 -9.36 -12.53 2.14
CA PHE A 55 -10.29 -13.11 3.10
C PHE A 55 -11.70 -12.59 2.82
N GLY A 56 -12.55 -13.40 2.20
CA GLY A 56 -13.82 -12.94 1.66
C GLY A 56 -13.60 -11.78 0.70
N ASN A 57 -14.20 -10.63 0.99
CA ASN A 57 -14.01 -9.40 0.20
C ASN A 57 -12.78 -8.57 0.62
N SER A 58 -12.11 -8.93 1.72
CA SER A 58 -10.94 -8.20 2.20
C SER A 58 -9.68 -8.61 1.45
N ARG A 59 -8.82 -7.64 1.17
CA ARG A 59 -7.52 -7.80 0.52
C ARG A 59 -6.49 -7.08 1.36
N VAL A 60 -5.38 -7.76 1.62
CA VAL A 60 -4.25 -7.20 2.36
C VAL A 60 -3.04 -7.24 1.45
N TYR A 61 -2.44 -6.08 1.20
CA TYR A 61 -1.19 -5.98 0.46
C TYR A 61 -0.08 -6.73 1.20
N VAL A 62 0.53 -7.69 0.51
CA VAL A 62 1.69 -8.45 1.00
C VAL A 62 2.96 -8.00 0.28
N GLY A 63 2.83 -7.47 -0.94
CA GLY A 63 3.93 -7.04 -1.78
C GLY A 63 4.54 -8.18 -2.58
N GLY A 64 5.86 -8.21 -2.67
CA GLY A 64 6.60 -9.25 -3.36
C GLY A 64 7.37 -8.73 -4.57
N GLU A 65 8.39 -9.49 -4.93
CA GLU A 65 9.35 -9.12 -5.97
C GLU A 65 9.39 -10.18 -7.06
N TRP A 66 9.37 -9.75 -8.31
CA TRP A 66 9.48 -10.64 -9.45
C TRP A 66 10.93 -10.99 -9.74
N HIS A 67 11.21 -12.29 -9.78
CA HIS A 67 12.50 -12.86 -10.17
C HIS A 67 12.24 -14.08 -11.07
N ASN A 68 12.78 -14.06 -12.30
CA ASN A 68 12.73 -15.19 -13.23
C ASN A 68 11.32 -15.81 -13.44
N GLY A 69 10.29 -14.96 -13.63
CA GLY A 69 8.92 -15.41 -13.86
C GLY A 69 8.21 -15.98 -12.62
N ARG A 70 8.77 -15.77 -11.43
CA ARG A 70 8.16 -16.10 -10.14
C ARG A 70 8.08 -14.84 -9.29
N ILE A 71 7.06 -14.73 -8.45
CA ILE A 71 6.96 -13.69 -7.45
C ILE A 71 7.37 -14.24 -6.09
N HIS A 72 8.28 -13.54 -5.43
CA HIS A 72 8.86 -13.90 -4.14
C HIS A 72 8.32 -12.96 -3.07
N PHE A 73 7.80 -13.51 -1.99
CA PHE A 73 7.25 -12.71 -0.89
C PHE A 73 7.42 -13.42 0.45
N SER A 74 7.22 -12.66 1.53
CA SER A 74 7.27 -13.15 2.91
C SER A 74 5.89 -12.98 3.54
N THR A 75 5.41 -14.00 4.26
CA THR A 75 4.15 -13.93 5.00
C THR A 75 4.27 -14.56 6.38
N GLN A 76 3.61 -13.99 7.37
CA GLN A 76 3.46 -14.54 8.72
C GLN A 76 2.10 -15.23 8.94
N GLU A 77 1.28 -15.31 7.90
CA GLU A 77 -0.04 -15.91 7.98
C GLU A 77 -0.25 -16.85 6.80
N PHE A 78 -0.93 -17.96 7.08
CA PHE A 78 -1.50 -18.83 6.06
C PHE A 78 -2.79 -18.24 5.47
N GLY A 79 -3.24 -18.85 4.36
CA GLY A 79 -4.50 -18.51 3.71
C GLY A 79 -4.42 -18.47 2.20
N ASP A 80 -5.35 -17.72 1.62
CA ASP A 80 -5.47 -17.56 0.17
C ASP A 80 -4.69 -16.32 -0.28
N PHE A 81 -3.93 -16.47 -1.35
CA PHE A 81 -3.12 -15.43 -1.96
C PHE A 81 -3.48 -15.28 -3.43
N THR A 82 -3.47 -14.06 -3.93
CA THR A 82 -3.70 -13.75 -5.34
C THR A 82 -2.71 -12.70 -5.81
N ILE A 83 -2.46 -12.65 -7.12
CA ILE A 83 -1.68 -11.59 -7.74
C ILE A 83 -2.66 -10.59 -8.35
N MET A 84 -2.53 -9.33 -7.97
CA MET A 84 -3.33 -8.23 -8.53
C MET A 84 -2.41 -7.11 -9.01
N LYS A 85 -2.90 -6.35 -9.99
CA LYS A 85 -2.25 -5.13 -10.48
C LYS A 85 -2.95 -3.91 -9.89
N ASP A 86 -2.19 -3.05 -9.23
CA ASP A 86 -2.60 -1.70 -8.91
C ASP A 86 -2.11 -0.74 -9.99
N SER A 87 -2.93 0.25 -10.31
CA SER A 87 -2.58 1.30 -11.29
C SER A 87 -3.22 2.65 -10.96
N ILE A 88 -3.91 2.75 -9.83
CA ILE A 88 -4.66 3.95 -9.44
C ILE A 88 -3.96 4.53 -8.22
N GLY A 89 -3.45 5.76 -8.36
CA GLY A 89 -2.76 6.42 -7.25
C GLY A 89 -3.70 6.86 -6.13
N PRO A 90 -3.12 7.20 -4.96
CA PRO A 90 -3.89 7.62 -3.79
C PRO A 90 -4.77 8.84 -4.03
N GLY A 91 -5.96 8.87 -3.44
CA GLY A 91 -6.78 10.07 -3.37
C GLY A 91 -6.24 11.07 -2.34
N ILE A 92 -6.15 12.35 -2.72
CA ILE A 92 -5.77 13.46 -1.83
C ILE A 92 -6.96 14.43 -1.71
N ILE A 93 -7.51 14.55 -0.51
CA ILE A 93 -8.71 15.37 -0.25
C ILE A 93 -8.36 16.46 0.77
N PRO A 94 -8.36 17.76 0.40
CA PRO A 94 -8.11 18.83 1.36
C PRO A 94 -9.22 18.92 2.41
N ILE A 95 -8.82 18.99 3.69
CA ILE A 95 -9.72 19.31 4.82
C ILE A 95 -9.59 20.81 5.13
N SER A 96 -8.36 21.29 5.30
CA SER A 96 -8.08 22.69 5.60
C SER A 96 -6.67 23.04 5.15
N ILE A 97 -6.48 24.19 4.51
CA ILE A 97 -5.16 24.68 4.12
C ILE A 97 -5.13 26.20 4.26
N ASN A 98 -4.34 26.66 5.22
CA ASN A 98 -4.17 28.06 5.59
C ASN A 98 -2.76 28.28 6.17
N ARG A 99 -2.51 29.49 6.67
CA ARG A 99 -1.21 29.89 7.20
C ARG A 99 -0.78 29.15 8.46
N GLN A 100 -1.72 28.55 9.18
CA GLN A 100 -1.47 27.87 10.45
C GLN A 100 -1.28 26.36 10.25
N ALA A 101 -2.00 25.75 9.31
CA ALA A 101 -1.91 24.33 9.05
C ALA A 101 -2.40 23.94 7.65
N ALA A 102 -1.86 22.83 7.16
CA ALA A 102 -2.34 22.08 6.01
C ALA A 102 -2.77 20.68 6.49
N ARG A 103 -4.02 20.29 6.21
CA ARG A 103 -4.64 19.04 6.65
C ARG A 103 -5.43 18.41 5.51
N PHE A 104 -5.25 17.11 5.32
CA PHE A 104 -5.84 16.35 4.21
C PHE A 104 -6.31 14.99 4.70
N LYS A 105 -7.21 14.36 3.92
CA LYS A 105 -7.31 12.91 3.88
C LYS A 105 -6.47 12.38 2.72
N ILE A 106 -5.69 11.33 2.98
CA ILE A 106 -5.01 10.55 1.96
C ILE A 106 -5.50 9.11 2.04
N LYS A 107 -5.99 8.57 0.92
CA LYS A 107 -6.61 7.24 0.89
C LYS A 107 -6.11 6.47 -0.31
N ASP A 108 -5.74 5.24 -0.08
CA ASP A 108 -5.49 4.25 -1.11
C ASP A 108 -6.56 3.14 -1.03
N ASP A 109 -6.90 2.54 -2.17
CA ASP A 109 -7.97 1.54 -2.28
C ASP A 109 -7.46 0.10 -2.34
N LEU A 110 -6.15 -0.14 -2.57
CA LEU A 110 -5.59 -1.46 -2.81
C LEU A 110 -4.23 -1.69 -2.13
N SER A 111 -3.17 -1.04 -2.60
CA SER A 111 -1.79 -1.32 -2.15
C SER A 111 -1.39 -0.62 -0.83
N GLY A 112 -2.15 0.37 -0.38
CA GLY A 112 -1.87 1.17 0.81
C GLY A 112 -0.84 2.29 0.56
N ILE A 113 -0.74 3.24 1.50
CA ILE A 113 0.20 4.36 1.40
C ILE A 113 1.63 3.92 1.76
N ALA A 114 2.58 4.15 0.87
CA ALA A 114 4.00 3.90 1.09
C ALA A 114 4.71 5.12 1.66
N SER A 115 4.48 6.29 1.07
CA SER A 115 5.18 7.52 1.46
C SER A 115 4.36 8.77 1.17
N TYR A 116 4.73 9.85 1.83
CA TYR A 116 4.20 11.18 1.59
C TYR A 116 5.30 12.22 1.82
N GLU A 117 5.23 13.32 1.09
CA GLU A 117 6.15 14.44 1.21
C GLU A 117 5.38 15.74 0.99
N ALA A 118 5.65 16.75 1.81
CA ALA A 118 5.10 18.08 1.63
C ALA A 118 6.20 19.13 1.59
N THR A 119 6.02 20.16 0.77
CA THR A 119 6.93 21.29 0.64
C THR A 119 6.17 22.61 0.60
N ILE A 120 6.85 23.70 0.95
CA ILE A 120 6.43 25.08 0.68
C ILE A 120 7.60 25.78 0.00
N ASP A 121 7.38 26.29 -1.22
CA ASP A 121 8.43 26.91 -2.04
C ASP A 121 9.68 26.01 -2.16
N GLY A 122 9.48 24.70 -2.23
CA GLY A 122 10.54 23.69 -2.29
C GLY A 122 11.20 23.33 -0.94
N ALA A 123 10.90 24.04 0.14
CA ALA A 123 11.36 23.71 1.48
C ALA A 123 10.45 22.67 2.16
N TRP A 124 11.04 21.64 2.75
CA TRP A 124 10.28 20.53 3.35
C TRP A 124 9.40 20.97 4.53
N VAL A 125 8.19 20.42 4.60
CA VAL A 125 7.23 20.61 5.70
C VAL A 125 7.01 19.28 6.41
N LEU A 126 7.20 19.28 7.74
CA LEU A 126 6.93 18.11 8.57
C LEU A 126 5.45 17.77 8.57
N MET A 127 5.11 16.56 8.12
CA MET A 127 3.75 16.03 8.13
C MET A 127 3.61 14.84 9.09
N THR A 128 2.49 14.77 9.79
CA THR A 128 2.09 13.62 10.62
C THR A 128 0.91 12.92 9.97
N TYR A 129 0.94 11.59 9.89
CA TYR A 129 -0.12 10.77 9.32
C TYR A 129 -0.70 9.80 10.35
N ASP A 130 -2.02 9.76 10.43
CA ASP A 130 -2.78 8.75 11.16
C ASP A 130 -3.53 7.85 10.17
N ASN A 131 -3.07 6.60 10.05
CA ASN A 131 -3.62 5.62 9.12
C ASN A 131 -5.05 5.18 9.46
N LYS A 132 -5.47 5.23 10.73
CA LYS A 132 -6.83 4.83 11.12
C LYS A 132 -7.88 5.80 10.62
N SER A 133 -7.58 7.10 10.71
CA SER A 133 -8.48 8.15 10.23
C SER A 133 -8.19 8.59 8.79
N ASN A 134 -7.13 8.04 8.17
CA ASN A 134 -6.59 8.47 6.89
C ASN A 134 -6.22 9.97 6.85
N THR A 135 -5.91 10.57 8.00
CA THR A 135 -5.66 12.01 8.10
C THR A 135 -4.16 12.28 8.11
N ILE A 136 -3.71 13.21 7.27
CA ILE A 136 -2.36 13.77 7.30
C ILE A 136 -2.43 15.28 7.59
N TRP A 137 -1.53 15.80 8.42
CA TRP A 137 -1.47 17.22 8.72
C TRP A 137 -0.05 17.73 8.97
N SER A 138 0.17 19.01 8.66
CA SER A 138 1.42 19.70 8.93
C SER A 138 1.64 19.92 10.42
N LYS A 139 2.88 19.78 10.86
CA LYS A 139 3.34 20.20 12.18
C LYS A 139 4.36 21.31 11.99
N LEU A 140 4.03 22.52 12.44
CA LEU A 140 4.98 23.63 12.43
C LEU A 140 6.12 23.33 13.41
N LEU A 141 7.36 23.50 12.94
CA LEU A 141 8.54 23.43 13.80
C LEU A 141 8.61 24.66 14.71
N ASP A 142 8.31 25.83 14.16
CA ASP A 142 8.16 27.09 14.87
C ASP A 142 6.74 27.65 14.63
N PRO A 143 5.88 27.77 15.66
CA PRO A 143 4.56 28.38 15.53
C PRO A 143 4.56 29.82 15.02
N ALA A 144 5.69 30.54 15.14
CA ALA A 144 5.84 31.90 14.62
C ALA A 144 6.07 31.95 13.10
N VAL A 145 6.45 30.83 12.47
CA VAL A 145 6.67 30.74 11.02
C VAL A 145 5.42 30.16 10.35
N PRO A 146 4.57 30.99 9.73
CA PRO A 146 3.37 30.52 9.06
C PRO A 146 3.71 29.77 7.77
N LEU A 147 2.84 28.83 7.39
CA LEU A 147 2.81 28.30 6.03
C LEU A 147 2.46 29.43 5.07
N LYS A 148 3.36 29.76 4.14
CA LYS A 148 3.13 30.79 3.12
C LYS A 148 3.97 30.49 1.90
N GLY A 149 3.37 30.54 0.72
CA GLY A 149 4.02 30.17 -0.54
C GLY A 149 3.30 29.03 -1.25
N MET A 150 3.97 28.44 -2.24
CA MET A 150 3.46 27.31 -3.00
C MET A 150 3.57 26.03 -2.16
N PHE A 151 2.46 25.59 -1.59
CA PHE A 151 2.39 24.30 -0.90
C PHE A 151 2.21 23.16 -1.91
N GLU A 152 3.00 22.11 -1.78
CA GLU A 152 2.87 20.87 -2.54
C GLU A 152 2.80 19.67 -1.59
N LEU A 153 1.95 18.70 -1.90
CA LEU A 153 1.86 17.41 -1.23
C LEU A 153 1.93 16.30 -2.29
N VAL A 154 2.90 15.41 -2.15
CA VAL A 154 3.10 14.23 -2.98
C VAL A 154 2.82 13.00 -2.13
N VAL A 155 2.03 12.05 -2.64
CA VAL A 155 1.69 10.80 -1.95
C VAL A 155 1.93 9.64 -2.89
N THR A 156 2.62 8.60 -2.40
CA THR A 156 2.96 7.39 -3.17
C THR A 156 2.39 6.16 -2.48
N ASP A 157 1.79 5.24 -3.23
CA ASP A 157 1.33 3.95 -2.73
C ASP A 157 2.41 2.85 -2.81
N ASN A 158 2.14 1.66 -2.27
CA ASN A 158 3.10 0.54 -2.30
C ASN A 158 3.25 -0.10 -3.69
N ALA A 159 2.40 0.24 -4.66
CA ALA A 159 2.55 -0.15 -6.06
C ALA A 159 3.38 0.85 -6.89
N GLY A 160 3.74 2.00 -6.30
CA GLY A 160 4.53 3.06 -6.92
C GLY A 160 3.70 4.11 -7.67
N ASN A 161 2.37 4.12 -7.54
CA ASN A 161 1.54 5.17 -8.11
C ASN A 161 1.65 6.44 -7.27
N ILE A 162 1.65 7.60 -7.93
CA ILE A 162 1.91 8.90 -7.30
C ILE A 162 0.76 9.86 -7.56
N SER A 163 0.31 10.52 -6.51
CA SER A 163 -0.65 11.63 -6.58
C SER A 163 -0.03 12.92 -6.04
N ARG A 164 -0.44 14.06 -6.60
CA ARG A 164 0.05 15.38 -6.22
C ARG A 164 -1.09 16.36 -5.97
N TYR A 165 -0.92 17.21 -4.97
CA TYR A 165 -1.78 18.35 -4.69
C TYR A 165 -0.93 19.60 -4.53
N SER A 166 -1.33 20.71 -5.14
CA SER A 166 -0.63 21.99 -5.05
C SER A 166 -1.59 23.14 -4.77
N LYS A 167 -1.21 24.07 -3.88
CA LYS A 167 -1.99 25.29 -3.62
C LYS A 167 -1.10 26.43 -3.13
N MET A 168 -1.33 27.64 -3.65
CA MET A 168 -0.76 28.87 -3.12
C MET A 168 -1.43 29.25 -1.78
N ILE A 169 -0.63 29.40 -0.72
CA ILE A 169 -1.05 29.93 0.59
C ILE A 169 -0.61 31.39 0.69
N LEU A 170 -1.58 32.29 0.78
CA LEU A 170 -1.39 33.75 0.84
C LEU A 170 -1.00 34.24 2.24
#